data_AF-A0A6A7FTC5-F1
#
_entry.id   AF-A0A6A7FTC5-F1
#
_cell.length_a   1.000
_cell.length_b   1.000
_cell.length_c   1.000
_cell.angle_alpha   90.00
_cell.angle_beta   90.00
_cell.angle_gamma   90.00
#
_symmetry.space_group_name_H-M   'P 1'
#
loop_
_entity.id
_entity.type
_entity.pdbx_description
1 polymer ?
#
loop_
_entity_poly.entity_id
_entity_poly.type
_entity_poly.pdbx_seq_one_letter_code
_entity_poly.pdbx_strand_id
1 'polypeptide(L)'
;MKQIVNAGPTIVVVEDEDGNKFGGFASGAWEVRPQFHGTGESFLLSLRPESGVYRSTGYNSNYQYLNYLHNNTMPNGLGMGGREELFGMFLSDDFGECQVAPSCTTFHSPQICPNRSPKIRYLTIWGVGEEAKDSSDEEEDGAAKPKKRSALDTNADATAMLDMIGRVRASDGLREPDPESD
;
A
#
# COMPACT_ATOMS: atom_id res chain seq x y z
N MET A 1 5.50 -0.02 -6.81
CA MET A 1 5.11 0.24 -5.40
C MET A 1 3.93 1.21 -5.20
N LYS A 2 3.44 1.98 -6.20
CA LYS A 2 2.34 2.95 -5.98
C LYS A 2 0.99 2.33 -5.57
N GLN A 3 0.69 1.10 -6.01
CA GLN A 3 -0.61 0.44 -5.82
C GLN A 3 -0.93 0.06 -4.36
N ILE A 4 0.07 0.01 -3.48
CA ILE A 4 -0.10 -0.38 -2.08
C ILE A 4 -0.13 0.82 -1.12
N VAL A 5 0.10 2.02 -1.65
CA VAL A 5 0.11 3.26 -0.86
C VAL A 5 -1.32 3.59 -0.46
N ASN A 6 -1.56 3.88 0.82
CA ASN A 6 -2.88 4.17 1.38
C ASN A 6 -3.93 3.03 1.23
N ALA A 7 -3.51 1.81 0.91
CA ALA A 7 -4.39 0.67 0.66
C ALA A 7 -4.74 -0.16 1.93
N GLY A 8 -4.42 0.36 3.12
CA GLY A 8 -4.64 -0.34 4.39
C GLY A 8 -3.60 -1.43 4.71
N PRO A 9 -3.90 -2.34 5.64
CA PRO A 9 -3.00 -3.42 6.04
C PRO A 9 -2.73 -4.39 4.88
N THR A 10 -1.53 -4.95 4.82
CA THR A 10 -1.14 -5.86 3.72
C THR A 10 -0.29 -7.04 4.18
N ILE A 11 -0.40 -8.16 3.47
CA ILE A 11 0.57 -9.26 3.54
C ILE A 11 1.46 -9.20 2.31
N VAL A 12 2.77 -9.12 2.53
CA VAL A 12 3.80 -9.16 1.49
C VAL A 12 4.46 -10.53 1.52
N VAL A 13 4.49 -11.25 0.41
CA VAL A 13 5.22 -12.51 0.26
C VAL A 13 6.11 -12.47 -0.97
N VAL A 14 7.36 -12.85 -0.74
CA VAL A 14 8.40 -13.04 -1.75
C VAL A 14 8.59 -14.54 -1.95
N GLU A 15 8.61 -14.97 -3.22
CA GLU A 15 9.14 -16.26 -3.64
C GLU A 15 10.44 -16.02 -4.41
N ASP A 16 11.52 -16.67 -4.00
CA ASP A 16 12.82 -16.57 -4.67
C ASP A 16 13.01 -17.65 -5.76
N GLU A 17 14.10 -17.54 -6.52
CA GLU A 17 14.44 -18.51 -7.58
C GLU A 17 14.68 -19.94 -7.04
N ASP A 18 15.06 -20.06 -5.77
CA ASP A 18 15.29 -21.34 -5.08
C ASP A 18 14.00 -21.94 -4.49
N GLY A 19 12.87 -21.23 -4.62
CA GLY A 19 11.55 -21.66 -4.14
C GLY A 19 11.29 -21.42 -2.65
N ASN A 20 12.16 -20.67 -1.97
CA ASN A 20 11.92 -20.19 -0.61
C ASN A 20 10.79 -19.17 -0.62
N LYS A 21 10.00 -19.14 0.46
CA LYS A 21 8.85 -18.25 0.60
C LYS A 21 8.91 -17.57 1.95
N PHE A 22 8.92 -16.25 1.96
CA PHE A 22 9.09 -15.44 3.15
C PHE A 22 8.45 -14.06 2.94
N GLY A 23 8.31 -13.27 3.98
CA GLY A 23 7.56 -12.03 3.87
C GLY A 23 7.30 -11.34 5.20
N GLY A 24 6.22 -10.55 5.22
CA GLY A 24 5.73 -9.94 6.43
C GLY A 24 4.31 -9.40 6.27
N PHE A 25 3.67 -9.18 7.41
CA PHE A 25 2.42 -8.45 7.53
C PHE A 25 2.71 -7.02 7.98
N ALA A 26 2.26 -6.05 7.18
CA ALA A 26 2.26 -4.63 7.48
C ALA A 26 0.86 -4.25 7.99
N SER A 27 0.78 -3.87 9.25
CA SER A 27 -0.49 -3.54 9.91
C SER A 27 -1.06 -2.18 9.52
N GLY A 28 -0.21 -1.24 9.12
CA GLY A 28 -0.62 0.07 8.62
C GLY A 28 -0.54 0.16 7.09
N ALA A 29 -1.23 1.14 6.52
CA ALA A 29 -1.05 1.50 5.12
C ALA A 29 0.41 1.89 4.83
N TRP A 30 0.86 1.60 3.61
CA TRP A 30 2.17 2.05 3.18
C TRP A 30 2.16 3.54 2.90
N GLU A 31 3.10 4.28 3.50
CA GLU A 31 3.31 5.70 3.30
C GLU A 31 4.69 5.91 2.70
N VAL A 32 4.79 6.79 1.72
CA VAL A 32 6.05 7.11 1.06
C VAL A 32 6.80 8.13 1.89
N ARG A 33 7.78 7.68 2.66
CA ARG A 33 8.63 8.55 3.47
C ARG A 33 9.95 7.89 3.84
N PRO A 34 11.03 8.66 4.02
CA PRO A 34 12.35 8.13 4.34
C PRO A 34 12.51 7.66 5.81
N GLN A 35 11.43 7.55 6.58
CA GLN A 35 11.44 7.12 7.98
C GLN A 35 10.53 5.93 8.20
N PHE A 36 10.92 5.07 9.15
CA PHE A 36 10.07 3.97 9.57
C PHE A 36 8.72 4.44 10.15
N HIS A 37 7.71 3.58 10.02
CA HIS A 37 6.34 3.80 10.47
C HIS A 37 5.61 2.49 10.75
N GLY A 38 4.29 2.57 10.95
CA GLY A 38 3.44 1.41 11.22
C GLY A 38 3.22 1.16 12.72
N THR A 39 2.66 0.00 13.05
CA THR A 39 2.33 -0.37 14.43
C THR A 39 2.97 -1.71 14.82
N GLY A 40 3.03 -1.98 16.13
CA GLY A 40 3.59 -3.23 16.67
C GLY A 40 2.78 -4.50 16.33
N GLU A 41 1.65 -4.36 15.65
CA GLU A 41 0.88 -5.49 15.12
C GLU A 41 1.50 -6.08 13.84
N SER A 42 2.44 -5.37 13.22
CA SER A 42 3.24 -5.88 12.11
C SER A 42 4.13 -7.05 12.57
N PHE A 43 4.44 -7.97 11.65
CA PHE A 43 5.30 -9.11 11.91
C PHE A 43 6.00 -9.60 10.64
N LEU A 44 7.15 -10.25 10.78
CA LEU A 44 7.77 -11.01 9.69
C LEU A 44 7.28 -12.46 9.70
N LEU A 45 7.34 -13.11 8.54
CA LEU A 45 6.99 -14.51 8.39
C LEU A 45 7.97 -15.24 7.46
N SER A 46 8.20 -16.51 7.78
CA SER A 46 8.81 -17.48 6.87
C SER A 46 7.77 -18.56 6.57
N LEU A 47 7.73 -19.06 5.34
CA LEU A 47 6.78 -20.09 4.89
C LEU A 47 7.52 -21.32 4.37
N ARG A 48 8.66 -21.13 3.69
CA ARG A 48 9.55 -22.19 3.21
C ARG A 48 11.03 -21.77 3.32
N PRO A 49 11.94 -22.69 3.69
CA PRO A 49 11.70 -24.12 3.96
C PRO A 49 11.05 -24.39 5.32
N GLU A 50 11.21 -23.48 6.28
CA GLU A 50 10.63 -23.58 7.63
C GLU A 50 9.62 -22.45 7.86
N SER A 51 8.48 -22.80 8.44
CA SER A 51 7.42 -21.82 8.73
C SER A 51 7.60 -21.17 10.09
N GLY A 52 7.47 -19.85 10.17
CA GLY A 52 7.60 -19.09 11.41
C GLY A 52 6.91 -17.73 11.31
N VAL A 53 6.44 -17.23 12.45
CA VAL A 53 5.83 -15.89 12.59
C VAL A 53 6.57 -15.15 13.70
N TYR A 54 7.10 -13.98 13.38
CA TYR A 54 8.00 -13.21 14.24
C TYR A 54 7.40 -11.84 14.52
N ARG A 55 6.78 -11.71 15.71
CA ARG A 55 6.03 -10.53 16.13
C ARG A 55 6.92 -9.45 16.70
N SER A 56 6.42 -8.21 16.73
CA SER A 56 7.14 -7.09 17.34
C SER A 56 7.55 -7.40 18.78
N THR A 57 8.79 -7.02 19.12
CA THR A 57 9.32 -7.07 20.49
C THR A 57 8.93 -5.86 21.33
N GLY A 58 8.44 -4.79 20.68
CA GLY A 58 8.26 -3.48 21.32
C GLY A 58 9.57 -2.73 21.60
N TYR A 59 10.74 -3.25 21.18
CA TYR A 59 12.04 -2.61 21.43
C TYR A 59 12.22 -1.28 20.67
N ASN A 60 11.66 -1.18 19.46
CA ASN A 60 11.65 0.02 18.63
C ASN A 60 10.38 0.05 17.77
N SER A 61 10.17 1.16 17.05
CA SER A 61 9.03 1.37 16.17
C SER A 61 9.38 1.24 14.68
N ASN A 62 10.39 0.42 14.33
CA ASN A 62 10.89 0.31 12.96
C ASN A 62 10.11 -0.73 12.15
N TYR A 63 8.79 -0.63 12.08
CA TYR A 63 7.94 -1.73 11.57
C TYR A 63 7.87 -1.80 10.06
N GLN A 64 7.53 -0.68 9.42
CA GLN A 64 7.34 -0.54 7.98
C GLN A 64 8.24 0.59 7.46
N TYR A 65 8.71 0.44 6.22
CA TYR A 65 9.51 1.44 5.53
C TYR A 65 9.13 1.40 4.05
N LEU A 66 8.83 2.56 3.46
CA LEU A 66 8.66 2.68 2.01
C LEU A 66 9.20 4.01 1.53
N ASN A 67 10.23 3.95 0.70
CA ASN A 67 10.84 5.13 0.11
C ASN A 67 11.11 4.89 -1.37
N TYR A 68 10.86 5.90 -2.18
CA TYR A 68 11.31 5.95 -3.58
C TYR A 68 11.56 7.42 -3.99
N LEU A 69 11.85 8.26 -2.99
CA LEU A 69 12.17 9.66 -3.17
C LEU A 69 13.68 9.75 -3.47
N HIS A 70 14.01 10.01 -4.74
CA HIS A 70 15.38 9.96 -5.24
C HIS A 70 16.29 11.11 -4.75
N ASN A 71 15.78 11.99 -3.88
CA ASN A 71 16.44 13.19 -3.38
C ASN A 71 16.92 13.06 -1.92
N ASN A 72 16.98 11.85 -1.36
CA ASN A 72 17.48 11.61 -0.01
C ASN A 72 18.56 10.52 0.00
N THR A 73 19.25 10.37 1.14
CA THR A 73 20.32 9.39 1.33
C THR A 73 19.80 8.01 1.76
N MET A 74 18.51 7.89 2.03
CA MET A 74 17.91 6.65 2.53
C MET A 74 17.65 5.70 1.34
N PRO A 75 17.69 4.38 1.55
CA PRO A 75 17.52 3.41 0.47
C PRO A 75 16.14 3.50 -0.18
N ASN A 76 16.07 3.40 -1.50
CA ASN A 76 14.77 3.33 -2.20
C ASN A 76 14.29 1.89 -2.21
N GLY A 77 13.14 1.63 -1.58
CA GLY A 77 12.54 0.33 -1.52
C GLY A 77 11.48 0.20 -0.44
N LEU A 78 11.03 -1.02 -0.25
CA LEU A 78 10.13 -1.47 0.79
C LEU A 78 10.92 -2.26 1.83
N GLY A 79 10.83 -1.84 3.09
CA GLY A 79 11.51 -2.49 4.20
C GLY A 79 10.55 -2.83 5.33
N MET A 80 10.89 -3.88 6.09
CA MET A 80 10.18 -4.28 7.30
C MET A 80 11.17 -4.68 8.39
N GLY A 81 11.06 -4.03 9.56
CA GLY A 81 11.86 -4.36 10.73
C GLY A 81 13.33 -3.96 10.63
N GLY A 82 13.99 -3.87 11.77
CA GLY A 82 15.44 -3.72 11.86
C GLY A 82 15.86 -2.26 11.87
N ARG A 83 16.83 -1.93 11.03
CA ARG A 83 17.38 -0.58 10.86
C ARG A 83 17.88 -0.43 9.44
N GLU A 84 18.26 0.79 9.06
CA GLU A 84 18.98 1.04 7.81
C GLU A 84 20.18 0.09 7.66
N GLU A 85 20.43 -0.40 6.44
CA GLU A 85 21.41 -1.45 6.09
C GLU A 85 21.17 -2.86 6.68
N LEU A 86 20.24 -3.01 7.63
CA LEU A 86 19.98 -4.28 8.31
C LEU A 86 18.48 -4.50 8.54
N PHE A 87 17.71 -4.34 7.46
CA PHE A 87 16.29 -4.60 7.49
C PHE A 87 16.01 -6.08 7.73
N GLY A 88 14.98 -6.39 8.52
CA GLY A 88 14.53 -7.77 8.66
C GLY A 88 14.15 -8.38 7.31
N MET A 89 13.52 -7.57 6.47
CA MET A 89 13.34 -7.81 5.04
C MET A 89 13.38 -6.47 4.28
N PHE A 90 14.06 -6.43 3.14
CA PHE A 90 14.08 -5.28 2.24
C PHE A 90 13.96 -5.73 0.79
N LEU A 91 13.26 -4.92 0.00
CA LEU A 91 13.09 -5.04 -1.45
C LEU A 91 13.39 -3.68 -2.06
N SER A 92 14.32 -3.60 -3.01
CA SER A 92 14.57 -2.37 -3.74
C SER A 92 13.34 -1.92 -4.54
N ASP A 93 13.24 -0.63 -4.85
CA ASP A 93 12.11 -0.03 -5.55
C ASP A 93 11.94 -0.52 -7.01
N ASP A 94 13.05 -0.95 -7.61
CA ASP A 94 13.13 -1.62 -8.92
C ASP A 94 12.90 -3.13 -8.86
N PHE A 95 12.74 -3.70 -7.66
CA PHE A 95 12.62 -5.15 -7.40
C PHE A 95 13.81 -5.99 -7.92
N GLY A 96 14.97 -5.37 -8.14
CA GLY A 96 16.19 -6.07 -8.53
C GLY A 96 16.93 -6.70 -7.35
N GLU A 97 16.83 -6.09 -6.17
CA GLU A 97 17.53 -6.53 -4.97
C GLU A 97 16.54 -6.86 -3.85
N CYS A 98 16.77 -8.00 -3.20
CA CYS A 98 16.16 -8.35 -1.92
C CYS A 98 17.25 -8.58 -0.89
N GLN A 99 17.04 -8.12 0.34
CA GLN A 99 17.94 -8.37 1.45
C GLN A 99 17.16 -8.84 2.68
N VAL A 100 17.72 -9.82 3.38
CA VAL A 100 17.17 -10.36 4.63
C VAL A 100 18.29 -10.32 5.68
N ALA A 101 18.04 -9.64 6.81
CA ALA A 101 19.04 -9.60 7.88
C ALA A 101 19.22 -10.98 8.56
N PRO A 102 20.43 -11.31 9.04
CA PRO A 102 20.65 -12.54 9.81
C PRO A 102 19.89 -12.55 11.15
N SER A 103 19.57 -11.37 11.67
CA SER A 103 18.73 -11.18 12.86
C SER A 103 18.05 -9.82 12.81
N CYS A 104 16.78 -9.74 13.21
CA CYS A 104 16.02 -8.49 13.29
C CYS A 104 15.62 -8.18 14.74
N THR A 105 16.04 -7.03 15.29
CA THR A 105 15.70 -6.64 16.67
C THR A 105 14.24 -6.23 16.85
N THR A 106 13.63 -5.63 15.82
CA THR A 106 12.22 -5.20 15.85
C THR A 106 11.28 -6.38 16.04
N PHE A 107 11.57 -7.51 15.40
CA PHE A 107 10.69 -8.70 15.39
C PHE A 107 11.29 -9.92 16.10
N HIS A 108 12.50 -9.81 16.66
CA HIS A 108 13.32 -10.92 17.16
C HIS A 108 13.38 -12.11 16.19
N SER A 109 13.36 -11.82 14.89
CA SER A 109 13.39 -12.87 13.87
C SER A 109 14.83 -13.32 13.62
N PRO A 110 15.05 -14.61 13.34
CA PRO A 110 16.24 -15.05 12.64
C PRO A 110 16.20 -14.59 11.18
N GLN A 111 17.15 -15.05 10.37
CA GLN A 111 17.08 -14.93 8.92
C GLN A 111 15.84 -15.68 8.40
N ILE A 112 14.87 -14.95 7.84
CA ILE A 112 13.56 -15.52 7.42
C ILE A 112 13.60 -16.28 6.09
N CYS A 113 14.75 -16.25 5.41
CA CYS A 113 15.06 -16.98 4.18
C CYS A 113 16.48 -17.56 4.30
N PRO A 114 16.82 -18.74 3.72
CA PRO A 114 18.18 -19.28 3.78
C PRO A 114 19.26 -18.39 3.12
N ASN A 115 18.89 -17.63 2.08
CA ASN A 115 19.79 -16.72 1.39
C ASN A 115 19.63 -15.28 1.92
N ARG A 116 20.74 -14.61 2.21
CA ARG A 116 20.76 -13.21 2.67
C ARG A 116 20.36 -12.23 1.57
N SER A 117 20.65 -12.56 0.31
CA SER A 117 20.33 -11.77 -0.87
C SER A 117 19.62 -12.64 -1.91
N PRO A 118 18.38 -13.07 -1.62
CA PRO A 118 17.63 -13.95 -2.51
C PRO A 118 17.26 -13.23 -3.80
N LYS A 119 17.27 -13.95 -4.93
CA LYS A 119 16.81 -13.42 -6.21
C LYS A 119 15.31 -13.59 -6.31
N ILE A 120 14.59 -12.48 -6.45
CA ILE A 120 13.12 -12.48 -6.47
C ILE A 120 12.63 -13.15 -7.75
N ARG A 121 11.75 -14.14 -7.61
CA ARG A 121 11.01 -14.75 -8.72
C ARG A 121 9.59 -14.21 -8.80
N TYR A 122 8.90 -14.15 -7.67
CA TYR A 122 7.56 -13.56 -7.57
C TYR A 122 7.45 -12.69 -6.32
N LEU A 123 6.78 -11.54 -6.47
CA LEU A 123 6.33 -10.71 -5.37
C LEU A 123 4.80 -10.69 -5.40
N THR A 124 4.18 -11.12 -4.30
CA THR A 124 2.72 -11.06 -4.15
C THR A 124 2.38 -10.23 -2.93
N ILE A 125 1.44 -9.30 -3.10
CA ILE A 125 0.95 -8.45 -2.02
C ILE A 125 -0.57 -8.56 -2.01
N TRP A 126 -1.15 -8.86 -0.85
CA TRP A 126 -2.59 -8.90 -0.63
C TRP A 126 -2.99 -7.82 0.37
N GLY A 127 -4.04 -7.07 0.05
CA GLY A 127 -4.74 -6.23 1.04
C GLY A 127 -5.45 -7.11 2.07
N VAL A 128 -5.48 -6.67 3.33
CA VAL A 128 -6.14 -7.36 4.43
C VAL A 128 -7.19 -6.45 5.04
N GLY A 129 -8.43 -6.92 5.05
CA GLY A 129 -9.58 -6.17 5.54
C GLY A 129 -10.45 -5.65 4.41
N GLU A 130 -11.37 -4.74 4.74
CA GLU A 130 -12.19 -4.04 3.75
C GLU A 130 -11.30 -3.10 2.93
N GLU A 131 -11.58 -2.99 1.63
CA GLU A 131 -10.90 -2.02 0.77
C GLU A 131 -11.12 -0.62 1.35
N ALA A 132 -10.04 0.17 1.42
CA ALA A 132 -10.14 1.56 1.84
C ALA A 132 -11.15 2.25 0.93
N LYS A 133 -12.31 2.62 1.49
CA LYS A 133 -13.27 3.48 0.78
C LYS A 133 -12.52 4.76 0.47
N ASP A 134 -12.37 5.09 -0.81
CA ASP A 134 -11.90 6.41 -1.21
C ASP A 134 -12.73 7.42 -0.42
N SER A 135 -12.08 8.42 0.18
CA SER A 135 -12.70 9.52 0.95
C SER A 135 -13.83 10.30 0.21
N SER A 136 -14.20 9.87 -1.00
CA SER A 136 -15.43 10.25 -1.71
C SER A 136 -16.69 9.50 -1.26
N ASP A 137 -16.58 8.42 -0.49
CA ASP A 137 -17.70 7.55 -0.11
C ASP A 137 -17.84 7.36 1.42
N GLU A 138 -17.47 8.38 2.20
CA GLU A 138 -17.95 8.47 3.59
C GLU A 138 -19.49 8.67 3.56
N GLU A 139 -20.20 7.62 3.93
CA GLU A 139 -21.53 7.68 4.52
C GLU A 139 -21.35 8.05 5.99
N GLU A 140 -21.42 9.35 6.27
CA GLU A 140 -21.62 9.84 7.62
C GLU A 140 -23.12 9.81 7.92
N ASP A 141 -23.48 9.22 9.06
CA ASP A 141 -24.83 9.06 9.57
C ASP A 141 -25.67 10.35 9.45
N GLY A 142 -26.80 10.26 8.75
CA GLY A 142 -28.00 11.03 9.09
C GLY A 142 -28.18 12.44 8.52
N ALA A 143 -27.36 12.94 7.60
CA ALA A 143 -27.61 14.22 6.93
C ALA A 143 -27.62 14.09 5.39
N ALA A 144 -28.68 14.62 4.76
CA ALA A 144 -28.88 14.62 3.31
C ALA A 144 -27.66 15.20 2.57
N LYS A 145 -27.06 14.42 1.66
CA LYS A 145 -25.87 14.80 0.88
C LYS A 145 -26.18 15.92 -0.13
N PRO A 146 -25.26 16.89 -0.36
CA PRO A 146 -25.25 17.66 -1.61
C PRO A 146 -24.86 16.73 -2.77
N LYS A 147 -25.62 16.77 -3.87
CA LYS A 147 -25.38 15.97 -5.08
C LYS A 147 -23.93 16.11 -5.57
N LYS A 148 -23.29 14.98 -5.92
CA LYS A 148 -21.98 14.94 -6.61
C LYS A 148 -22.10 15.83 -7.87
N ARG A 149 -21.41 16.98 -7.88
CA ARG A 149 -21.34 17.86 -9.05
C ARG A 149 -20.55 17.15 -10.14
N SER A 150 -21.20 16.92 -11.27
CA SER A 150 -20.56 16.35 -12.46
C SER A 150 -19.43 17.27 -12.93
N ALA A 151 -18.44 16.75 -13.66
CA ALA A 151 -17.46 17.59 -14.35
C ALA A 151 -18.11 18.64 -15.28
N LEU A 152 -19.35 18.39 -15.71
CA LEU A 152 -20.20 19.34 -16.44
C LEU A 152 -20.74 20.48 -15.56
N ASP A 153 -21.00 20.23 -14.27
CA ASP A 153 -21.46 21.25 -13.32
C ASP A 153 -20.33 22.21 -12.91
N THR A 154 -19.07 21.81 -13.09
CA THR A 154 -17.87 22.60 -12.75
C THR A 154 -17.47 23.59 -13.83
N ASN A 155 -17.93 23.43 -15.08
CA ASN A 155 -17.51 24.26 -16.20
C ASN A 155 -18.67 24.55 -17.17
N ALA A 156 -19.36 25.67 -16.95
CA ALA A 156 -20.48 26.14 -17.77
C ALA A 156 -20.07 26.45 -19.23
N ASP A 157 -18.84 26.91 -19.44
CA ASP A 157 -18.34 27.25 -20.77
C ASP A 157 -18.10 25.99 -21.61
N ALA A 158 -17.50 24.95 -21.02
CA ALA A 158 -17.34 23.65 -21.67
C ALA A 158 -18.69 23.01 -22.02
N THR A 159 -19.68 23.22 -21.15
CA THR A 159 -21.06 22.76 -21.35
C THR A 159 -21.71 23.45 -22.55
N ALA A 160 -21.58 24.78 -22.67
CA ALA A 160 -22.11 25.52 -23.82
C ALA A 160 -21.39 25.17 -25.14
N MET A 161 -20.10 24.87 -25.09
CA MET A 161 -19.35 24.42 -26.28
C MET A 161 -19.84 23.07 -26.79
N LEU A 162 -20.12 22.10 -25.89
CA LEU A 162 -20.63 20.78 -26.31
C LEU A 162 -21.98 20.88 -27.03
N ASP A 163 -22.86 21.78 -26.57
CA ASP A 163 -24.14 22.05 -27.21
C ASP A 163 -23.95 22.72 -28.60
N MET A 164 -23.05 23.71 -28.69
CA MET A 164 -22.76 24.39 -29.96
C MET A 164 -22.16 23.45 -31.03
N ILE A 165 -21.41 22.42 -30.62
CA ILE A 165 -20.79 21.44 -31.53
C ILE A 165 -21.74 20.25 -31.80
N GLY A 166 -22.97 20.27 -31.26
CA GLY A 166 -23.99 19.25 -31.48
C GLY A 166 -23.66 17.90 -30.85
N ARG A 167 -22.81 17.86 -29.82
CA ARG A 167 -22.47 16.61 -29.13
C ARG A 167 -23.51 16.31 -28.04
N VAL A 168 -24.11 15.13 -28.13
CA VAL A 168 -25.10 14.65 -27.16
C VAL A 168 -24.43 14.36 -25.82
N ARG A 169 -25.01 14.88 -24.74
CA ARG A 169 -24.58 14.59 -23.37
C ARG A 169 -25.00 13.19 -22.98
N ALA A 170 -24.05 12.25 -23.03
CA ALA A 170 -24.34 10.84 -22.74
C ALA A 170 -24.72 10.56 -21.26
N SER A 171 -24.48 11.51 -20.34
CA SER A 171 -24.74 11.33 -18.90
C SER A 171 -26.14 11.77 -18.43
N ASP A 172 -26.91 12.49 -19.24
CA ASP A 172 -28.21 13.04 -18.79
C ASP A 172 -29.28 11.95 -18.58
N GLY A 173 -29.16 10.79 -19.25
CA GLY A 173 -30.11 9.69 -19.14
C GLY A 173 -29.95 8.78 -17.92
N LEU A 174 -28.91 8.97 -17.10
CA LEU A 174 -28.65 8.19 -15.87
C LEU A 174 -29.00 8.97 -14.59
N ARG A 175 -29.61 10.15 -14.71
CA ARG A 175 -29.97 11.00 -13.59
C ARG A 175 -31.37 10.63 -13.10
N GLU A 176 -31.49 10.20 -11.84
CA GLU A 176 -32.80 10.11 -11.19
C GLU A 176 -33.42 11.52 -11.11
N PRO A 177 -34.72 11.68 -11.40
CA PRO A 177 -35.38 12.98 -11.35
C PRO A 177 -35.34 13.55 -9.93
N ASP A 178 -35.12 14.86 -9.82
CA ASP A 178 -35.18 15.58 -8.56
C ASP A 178 -36.61 15.53 -7.98
N PRO A 179 -36.79 15.21 -6.69
CA PRO A 179 -38.11 15.21 -6.05
C PRO A 179 -38.66 16.62 -5.75
N GLU A 180 -38.03 17.70 -6.23
CA GLU A 180 -38.49 19.09 -6.03
C GLU A 180 -38.60 19.84 -7.36
N SER A 181 -39.46 19.36 -8.24
CA SER A 181 -40.00 20.16 -9.34
C SER A 181 -41.52 20.25 -9.23
N ASP A 182 -41.98 21.18 -8.39
CA ASP A 182 -43.22 21.95 -8.54
C ASP A 182 -42.97 23.40 -8.10
#